data_AF-A0AAW0JUS4-F1
#
_entry.id   AF-A0AAW0JUS4-F1
#
_cell.length_a   1.000
_cell.length_b   1.000
_cell.length_c   1.000
_cell.angle_alpha   90.00
_cell.angle_beta   90.00
_cell.angle_gamma   90.00
#
_symmetry.space_group_name_H-M   'P 1'
#
loop_
_entity.id
_entity.type
_entity.pdbx_description
1 polymer ?
#
loop_
_entity_poly.entity_id
_entity_poly.type
_entity_poly.pdbx_seq_one_letter_code
_entity_poly.pdbx_strand_id
1 'polypeptide(L)'
;MALNTTFFFILFLCVLSTAQSFEDDCVYTVYIRTGSVIKGGTDSIIGARLYDAYGEYLEIKNLEYWGGLMEPGHNYYERGNLDIFSGRGECLSGPICALNLTSDGSGAHHG
;
A
#
# COMPACT_ATOMS: atom_id res chain seq x y z
N MET A 1 -21.58 27.12 45.88
CA MET A 1 -20.50 26.13 45.63
C MET A 1 -20.83 25.33 44.37
N ALA A 2 -20.81 25.96 43.20
CA ALA A 2 -21.16 25.30 41.92
C ALA A 2 -20.26 25.74 40.75
N LEU A 3 -19.36 26.72 40.99
CA LEU A 3 -18.47 27.27 39.97
C LEU A 3 -17.22 26.41 39.74
N ASN A 4 -16.86 25.56 40.71
CA ASN A 4 -15.62 24.78 40.69
C ASN A 4 -15.76 23.43 39.96
N THR A 5 -16.95 22.85 39.95
CA THR A 5 -17.23 21.55 39.32
C THR A 5 -17.45 21.66 37.81
N THR A 6 -18.05 22.76 37.34
CA THR A 6 -18.24 23.02 35.90
C THR A 6 -16.93 23.34 35.18
N PHE A 7 -15.99 24.04 35.84
CA PHE A 7 -14.68 24.36 35.28
C PHE A 7 -13.82 23.11 35.03
N PHE A 8 -13.86 22.13 35.96
CA PHE A 8 -13.15 20.86 35.81
C PHE A 8 -13.69 20.00 34.66
N PHE A 9 -15.01 20.05 34.40
CA PHE A 9 -15.64 19.32 33.30
C PHE A 9 -15.25 19.88 31.92
N ILE A 10 -15.09 21.20 31.82
CA ILE A 10 -14.67 21.87 30.56
C ILE A 10 -13.18 21.60 30.29
N LEU A 11 -12.33 21.58 31.32
CA LEU A 11 -10.91 21.28 31.18
C LEU A 11 -10.68 19.82 30.72
N PHE A 12 -11.53 18.88 31.14
CA PHE A 12 -11.45 17.47 30.72
C PHE A 12 -11.90 17.24 29.27
N LEU A 13 -12.83 18.06 28.76
CA LEU A 13 -13.30 18.00 27.36
C LEU A 13 -12.29 18.57 26.35
N CYS A 14 -11.34 19.41 26.80
CA CYS A 14 -10.32 20.00 25.92
C CYS A 14 -9.15 19.05 25.58
N VAL A 15 -9.05 17.85 26.15
CA VAL A 15 -7.84 17.00 26.07
C VAL A 15 -7.93 15.88 25.02
N LEU A 16 -8.98 15.81 24.19
CA LEU A 16 -9.19 14.67 23.28
C LEU A 16 -9.30 15.00 21.80
N SER A 17 -9.02 16.24 21.38
CA SER A 17 -8.85 16.56 19.97
C SER A 17 -7.38 16.46 19.57
N THR A 18 -6.87 15.23 19.49
CA THR A 18 -5.75 14.98 18.58
C THR A 18 -6.32 15.18 17.18
N ALA A 19 -6.06 16.35 16.57
CA ALA A 19 -6.17 16.49 15.14
C ALA A 19 -5.15 15.50 14.56
N GLN A 20 -5.62 14.30 14.22
CA GLN A 20 -4.88 13.39 13.38
C GLN A 20 -4.85 14.11 12.03
N SER A 21 -3.80 14.93 11.81
CA SER A 21 -3.45 15.33 10.45
C SER A 21 -3.45 14.03 9.69
N PHE A 22 -4.33 13.90 8.70
CA PHE A 22 -4.17 12.87 7.69
C PHE A 22 -2.72 13.01 7.28
N GLU A 23 -1.89 12.05 7.69
CA GLU A 23 -0.52 11.95 7.22
C GLU A 23 -0.63 12.08 5.70
N ASP A 24 0.05 13.05 5.12
CA ASP A 24 -0.15 13.39 3.70
C ASP A 24 0.01 12.08 2.91
N ASP A 25 -1.07 11.53 2.35
CA ASP A 25 -1.01 10.27 1.62
C ASP A 25 -0.15 10.47 0.37
N CYS A 26 0.84 9.61 0.17
CA CYS A 26 1.61 9.57 -1.06
C CYS A 26 0.92 8.67 -2.10
N VAL A 27 1.04 9.04 -3.37
CA VAL A 27 0.64 8.16 -4.48
C VAL A 27 1.85 7.37 -4.94
N TYR A 28 1.71 6.05 -4.93
CA TYR A 28 2.71 5.12 -5.39
C TYR A 28 2.20 4.45 -6.65
N THR A 29 3.03 4.45 -7.69
CA THR A 29 2.72 3.79 -8.97
C THR A 29 3.79 2.76 -9.27
N VAL A 30 3.37 1.52 -9.54
CA VAL A 30 4.25 0.38 -9.86
C VAL A 30 3.91 -0.11 -11.26
N TYR A 31 4.95 -0.22 -12.10
CA TYR A 31 4.85 -0.79 -13.44
C TYR A 31 5.56 -2.14 -13.44
N ILE A 32 4.84 -3.22 -13.73
CA ILE A 32 5.39 -4.57 -13.74
C ILE A 32 5.35 -5.13 -15.15
N ARG A 33 6.52 -5.47 -15.70
CA ARG A 33 6.61 -6.21 -16.95
C ARG A 33 6.89 -7.67 -16.67
N THR A 34 5.92 -8.51 -16.98
CA THR A 34 6.08 -9.97 -16.90
C THR A 34 6.94 -10.46 -18.06
N GLY A 35 7.84 -11.40 -17.79
CA GLY A 35 8.70 -12.00 -18.81
C GLY A 35 7.91 -12.68 -19.93
N SER A 36 8.51 -12.81 -21.11
CA SER A 36 7.88 -13.41 -22.29
C SER A 36 8.15 -14.90 -22.48
N VAL A 37 8.81 -15.56 -21.52
CA VAL A 37 9.13 -16.99 -21.58
C VAL A 37 7.89 -17.86 -21.35
N ILE A 38 7.91 -19.09 -21.86
CA ILE A 38 6.83 -20.06 -21.63
C ILE A 38 6.64 -20.26 -20.12
N LYS A 39 5.39 -20.15 -19.63
CA LYS A 39 5.03 -20.15 -18.20
C LYS A 39 5.68 -19.02 -17.38
N GLY A 40 5.93 -17.87 -18.02
CA GLY A 40 6.48 -16.69 -17.35
C GLY A 40 5.45 -15.84 -16.57
N GLY A 41 4.15 -16.13 -16.69
CA GLY A 41 3.09 -15.46 -15.94
C GLY A 41 2.60 -16.28 -14.75
N THR A 42 1.68 -15.71 -13.95
CA THR A 42 1.18 -16.33 -12.71
C THR A 42 -0.22 -15.83 -12.34
N ASP A 43 -1.03 -16.68 -11.71
CA ASP A 43 -2.30 -16.29 -11.07
C ASP A 43 -2.17 -16.13 -9.54
N SER A 44 -0.94 -16.05 -9.01
CA SER A 44 -0.70 -15.85 -7.58
C SER A 44 -1.06 -14.42 -7.14
N ILE A 45 -1.31 -14.26 -5.84
CA ILE A 45 -1.38 -12.92 -5.23
C ILE A 45 0.05 -12.40 -5.12
N ILE A 46 0.32 -11.33 -5.86
CA ILE A 46 1.59 -10.62 -5.81
C ILE A 46 1.49 -9.43 -4.84
N GLY A 47 2.36 -9.44 -3.84
CA GLY A 47 2.54 -8.35 -2.88
C GLY A 47 3.89 -7.66 -3.07
N ALA A 48 4.00 -6.41 -2.63
CA ALA A 48 5.22 -5.63 -2.64
C ALA A 48 5.42 -4.93 -1.30
N ARG A 49 6.66 -4.85 -0.83
CA ARG A 49 7.04 -3.99 0.27
C ARG A 49 8.16 -3.06 -0.16
N LEU A 50 7.90 -1.76 -0.09
CA LEU A 50 8.85 -0.70 -0.42
C LEU A 50 9.50 -0.23 0.88
N TYR A 51 10.82 -0.13 0.88
CA TYR A 51 11.57 0.37 2.03
C TYR A 51 12.27 1.67 1.68
N ASP A 52 12.32 2.59 2.63
CA ASP A 52 13.14 3.78 2.53
C ASP A 52 14.57 3.56 3.07
N ALA A 53 15.41 4.58 2.91
CA ALA A 53 16.81 4.56 3.35
C ALA A 53 16.99 4.42 4.87
N TYR A 54 15.95 4.61 5.68
CA TYR A 54 15.96 4.49 7.13
C TYR A 54 15.40 3.14 7.62
N GLY A 55 14.82 2.34 6.73
CA GLY A 55 14.23 1.04 7.02
C GLY A 55 12.73 1.09 7.32
N GLU A 56 12.10 2.26 7.20
CA GLU A 56 10.63 2.37 7.21
C GLU A 56 10.07 1.74 5.93
N TYR A 57 8.83 1.26 5.98
CA TYR A 57 8.27 0.53 4.84
C TYR A 57 6.78 0.75 4.62
N LEU A 58 6.39 0.71 3.34
CA LEU A 58 5.01 0.58 2.89
C LEU A 58 4.78 -0.87 2.45
N GLU A 59 3.81 -1.55 3.06
CA GLU A 59 3.43 -2.92 2.69
C GLU A 59 2.15 -2.94 1.86
N ILE A 60 2.23 -3.54 0.68
CA ILE A 60 1.12 -3.79 -0.24
C ILE A 60 0.96 -5.31 -0.36
N LYS A 61 -0.05 -5.89 0.29
CA LYS A 61 -0.22 -7.35 0.34
C LYS A 61 -0.75 -7.95 -0.96
N ASN A 62 -1.50 -7.17 -1.73
CA ASN A 62 -2.05 -7.56 -3.02
C ASN A 62 -2.08 -6.32 -3.92
N LEU A 63 -1.18 -6.27 -4.90
CA LEU A 63 -1.04 -5.13 -5.81
C LEU A 63 -2.28 -4.90 -6.67
N GLU A 64 -2.88 -5.98 -7.18
CA GLU A 64 -4.08 -5.93 -8.01
C GLU A 64 -5.25 -5.32 -7.23
N TYR A 65 -5.53 -5.86 -6.05
CA TYR A 65 -6.62 -5.37 -5.20
C TYR A 65 -6.37 -3.94 -4.69
N TRP A 66 -5.12 -3.60 -4.39
CA TRP A 66 -4.77 -2.29 -3.85
C TRP A 66 -4.88 -1.16 -4.88
N GLY A 67 -4.55 -1.41 -6.15
CA GLY A 67 -4.49 -0.33 -7.12
C GLY A 67 -4.39 -0.75 -8.58
N GLY A 68 -4.88 -1.93 -8.98
CA GLY A 68 -4.90 -2.35 -10.37
C GLY A 68 -5.59 -1.31 -11.28
N LEU A 69 -4.87 -0.83 -12.32
CA LEU A 69 -5.35 0.20 -13.24
C LEU A 69 -5.62 -0.30 -14.67
N MET A 70 -5.60 -1.62 -14.87
CA MET A 70 -5.91 -2.21 -16.17
C MET A 70 -7.44 -2.27 -16.39
N GLU A 71 -7.86 -2.54 -17.62
CA GLU A 71 -9.27 -2.63 -17.96
C GLU A 71 -10.05 -3.68 -17.13
N PRO A 72 -11.37 -3.52 -16.94
CA PRO A 72 -12.17 -4.52 -16.24
C PRO A 72 -12.03 -5.92 -16.85
N GLY A 73 -11.72 -6.90 -16.02
CA GLY A 73 -11.53 -8.30 -16.43
C GLY A 73 -10.15 -8.61 -17.02
N HIS A 74 -9.21 -7.67 -16.98
CA HIS A 74 -7.80 -7.92 -17.32
C HIS A 74 -7.21 -9.02 -16.42
N ASN A 75 -6.48 -9.97 -17.01
CA ASN A 75 -5.71 -10.95 -16.24
C ASN A 75 -4.30 -10.42 -16.00
N TYR A 76 -4.01 -10.09 -14.74
CA TYR A 76 -2.74 -9.51 -14.33
C TYR A 76 -1.62 -10.55 -14.36
N TYR A 77 -0.38 -10.08 -14.46
CA TYR A 77 0.84 -10.88 -14.42
C TYR A 77 0.94 -11.92 -15.54
N GLU A 78 0.28 -11.66 -16.67
CA GLU A 78 0.33 -12.52 -17.83
C GLU A 78 1.61 -12.33 -18.65
N ARG A 79 2.06 -13.42 -19.27
CA ARG A 79 3.33 -13.46 -20.02
C ARG A 79 3.42 -12.33 -21.06
N GLY A 80 4.43 -11.48 -20.91
CA GLY A 80 4.72 -10.38 -21.84
C GLY A 80 3.91 -9.10 -21.60
N ASN A 81 2.95 -9.11 -20.67
CA ASN A 81 2.15 -7.94 -20.34
C ASN A 81 2.96 -6.91 -19.56
N LEU A 82 2.49 -5.66 -19.64
CA LEU A 82 2.89 -4.57 -18.78
C LEU A 82 1.67 -4.16 -17.98
N ASP A 83 1.74 -4.36 -16.68
CA ASP A 83 0.66 -4.10 -15.76
C ASP A 83 0.99 -2.87 -14.92
N ILE A 84 -0.03 -2.05 -14.65
CA ILE A 84 0.11 -0.79 -13.93
C ILE A 84 -0.75 -0.84 -12.69
N PHE A 85 -0.14 -0.50 -11.56
CA PHE A 85 -0.80 -0.39 -10.28
C PHE A 85 -0.56 1.01 -9.73
N SER A 86 -1.60 1.69 -9.24
CA SER A 86 -1.46 2.95 -8.52
C SER A 86 -2.43 3.03 -7.37
N GLY A 87 -1.90 3.34 -6.19
CA GLY A 87 -2.68 3.50 -4.97
C GLY A 87 -2.09 4.54 -4.04
N ARG A 88 -2.86 4.87 -2.99
CA ARG A 88 -2.39 5.72 -1.89
C ARG A 88 -1.84 4.86 -0.76
N GLY A 89 -0.88 5.40 -0.03
CA GLY A 89 -0.33 4.84 1.19
C GLY A 89 0.43 5.92 1.97
N GLU A 90 0.85 5.57 3.19
CA GLU A 90 1.66 6.45 4.04
C GLU A 90 2.93 6.88 3.27
N CYS A 91 3.21 8.19 3.28
CA CYS A 91 4.45 8.70 2.71
C CYS A 91 5.64 8.16 3.49
N LEU A 92 6.61 7.60 2.78
CA LEU A 92 7.91 7.26 3.36
C LEU A 92 8.71 8.52 3.65
N SER A 93 9.36 8.58 4.82
CA SER A 93 10.14 9.74 5.27
C SER A 93 11.42 9.94 4.43
N GLY A 94 11.95 8.87 3.86
CA GLY A 94 13.10 8.88 2.97
C GLY A 94 12.81 8.42 1.54
N PRO A 95 13.81 8.54 0.63
CA PRO A 95 13.70 7.97 -0.71
C PRO A 95 13.61 6.44 -0.63
N ILE A 96 12.78 5.84 -1.47
CA ILE A 96 12.71 4.37 -1.62
C ILE A 96 14.08 3.86 -2.06
N CYS A 97 14.62 2.88 -1.34
CA CYS A 97 15.93 2.29 -1.63
C CYS A 97 15.89 0.76 -1.77
N ALA A 98 14.82 0.09 -1.37
CA ALA A 98 14.67 -1.35 -1.55
C ALA A 98 13.21 -1.76 -1.82
N LEU A 99 13.07 -2.90 -2.50
CA LEU A 99 11.81 -3.54 -2.83
C LEU A 99 11.91 -5.02 -2.45
N ASN A 100 10.92 -5.52 -1.72
CA ASN A 100 10.66 -6.94 -1.57
C ASN A 100 9.39 -7.29 -2.35
N LEU A 101 9.53 -8.11 -3.38
CA LEU A 101 8.42 -8.62 -4.17
C LEU A 101 8.09 -10.04 -3.69
N THR A 102 6.81 -10.28 -3.40
CA THR A 102 6.32 -11.53 -2.83
C THR A 102 5.27 -12.15 -3.73
N SER A 103 5.26 -13.47 -3.80
CA SER A 103 4.16 -14.27 -4.32
C SER A 103 3.65 -15.15 -3.19
N ASP A 104 2.33 -15.27 -3.07
CA ASP A 104 1.72 -16.18 -2.09
C ASP A 104 1.69 -17.65 -2.55
N GLY A 105 2.11 -17.93 -3.78
CA GLY A 105 2.16 -19.27 -4.35
C GLY A 105 0.79 -19.86 -4.73
N SER A 106 -0.28 -19.06 -4.73
CA SER A 106 -1.61 -19.51 -5.15
C SER A 106 -1.78 -19.51 -6.68
N GLY A 107 -2.88 -20.07 -7.18
CA GLY A 107 -3.21 -20.02 -8.61
C GLY A 107 -2.35 -20.91 -9.51
N ALA A 108 -2.59 -20.86 -10.82
CA ALA A 108 -1.76 -21.57 -11.78
C ALA A 108 -0.44 -20.83 -12.02
N HIS A 109 0.57 -21.59 -12.45
CA HIS A 109 1.87 -21.02 -12.85
C HIS A 109 2.58 -20.19 -11.76
N HIS A 110 2.39 -20.53 -10.48
CA HIS A 110 2.97 -19.86 -9.31
C HIS A 110 4.51 -19.93 -9.18
N GLY A 111 5.21 -20.56 -10.13
CA GLY A 111 6.62 -20.94 -10.06
C GLY A 111 6.81 -22.45 -10.18
#